data_AF-A0A0Q6G581-F1
#
_entry.id   AF-A0A0Q6G581-F1
#
_cell.length_a   1.000
_cell.length_b   1.000
_cell.length_c   1.000
_cell.angle_alpha   90.00
_cell.angle_beta   90.00
_cell.angle_gamma   90.00
#
_symmetry.space_group_name_H-M   'P 1'
#
loop_
_entity.id
_entity.type
_entity.pdbx_description
1 polymer ?
#
loop_
_entity_poly.entity_id
_entity_poly.type
_entity_poly.pdbx_seq_one_letter_code
_entity_poly.pdbx_strand_id
1 'polypeptide(L)'
;MSARRVFASFWILACCASPVSAEDAQPLPACALSGATSVMIGGQPALRLSDVVNCPPELYEIVPSIFIEGQPIVHFRSGATEKGNCTSKGEASVTMEGEAAQRTGDVACKSN
;
A
#
# COMPACT_ATOMS: atom_id res chain seq x y z
N MET A 1 -6.02 6.41 70.54
CA MET A 1 -4.61 6.32 70.10
C MET A 1 -4.53 5.22 69.05
N SER A 2 -3.75 5.41 67.97
CA SER A 2 -3.49 4.47 66.86
C SER A 2 -4.55 4.37 65.75
N ALA A 3 -4.27 4.42 64.45
CA ALA A 3 -3.21 5.01 63.63
C ALA A 3 -3.75 5.03 62.19
N ARG A 4 -3.67 6.18 61.50
CA ARG A 4 -4.06 6.36 60.09
C ARG A 4 -3.18 5.49 59.18
N ARG A 5 -3.78 4.68 58.31
CA ARG A 5 -3.07 4.06 57.17
C ARG A 5 -3.34 4.88 55.91
N VAL A 6 -2.35 5.67 55.52
CA VAL A 6 -2.31 6.39 54.24
C VAL A 6 -1.91 5.36 53.17
N PHE A 7 -2.86 4.95 52.33
CA PHE A 7 -2.55 4.21 51.11
C PHE A 7 -2.18 5.22 50.02
N ALA A 8 -0.88 5.48 49.89
CA ALA A 8 -0.33 6.19 48.74
C ALA A 8 -0.25 5.21 47.56
N SER A 9 -1.34 5.08 46.80
CA SER A 9 -1.30 4.41 45.49
C SER A 9 -0.70 5.37 44.47
N PHE A 10 0.60 5.21 44.29
CA PHE A 10 1.42 5.84 43.27
C PHE A 10 1.07 5.21 41.91
N TRP A 11 0.06 5.74 41.22
CA TRP A 11 -0.27 5.37 39.84
C TRP A 11 0.70 6.08 38.88
N ILE A 12 1.87 5.48 38.70
CA ILE A 12 2.71 5.71 37.51
C ILE A 12 2.42 4.58 36.53
N LEU A 13 1.64 4.88 35.49
CA LEU A 13 1.50 4.07 34.30
C LEU A 13 1.56 5.06 33.12
N ALA A 14 2.75 5.52 32.72
CA ALA A 14 3.71 4.81 31.86
C ALA A 14 3.08 4.41 30.51
N CYS A 15 3.51 5.12 29.46
CA CYS A 15 3.48 4.73 28.05
C CYS A 15 2.11 4.46 27.39
N CYS A 16 1.44 5.54 26.96
CA CYS A 16 0.68 5.51 25.70
C CYS A 16 1.66 5.53 24.51
N ALA A 17 2.52 4.53 24.40
CA ALA A 17 3.25 4.22 23.18
C ALA A 17 2.39 3.25 22.39
N SER A 18 1.39 3.79 21.69
CA SER A 18 0.61 3.02 20.74
C SER A 18 1.58 2.44 19.70
N PRO A 19 1.63 1.12 19.49
CA PRO A 19 2.37 0.57 18.37
C PRO A 19 1.72 1.09 17.09
N VAL A 20 2.40 1.99 16.38
CA VAL A 20 2.12 2.25 14.97
C VAL A 20 2.36 0.93 14.27
N SER A 21 1.29 0.25 13.89
CA SER A 21 1.37 -0.92 13.02
C SER A 21 1.89 -0.40 11.69
N ALA A 22 3.18 -0.66 11.40
CA ALA A 22 3.67 -0.61 10.04
C ALA A 22 2.90 -1.69 9.29
N GLU A 23 1.95 -1.28 8.45
CA GLU A 23 1.25 -2.19 7.55
C GLU A 23 2.32 -2.86 6.68
N ASP A 24 2.62 -4.12 6.99
CA ASP A 24 3.61 -4.95 6.31
C ASP A 24 3.35 -4.83 4.81
N ALA A 25 4.31 -4.26 4.08
CA ALA A 25 4.21 -4.07 2.64
C ALA A 25 3.93 -5.43 2.02
N GLN A 26 2.67 -5.67 1.63
CA GLN A 26 2.27 -6.94 1.06
C GLN A 26 3.23 -7.28 -0.07
N PRO A 27 3.69 -8.55 -0.18
CA PRO A 27 4.63 -8.94 -1.20
C PRO A 27 4.09 -8.48 -2.55
N LEU A 28 4.97 -7.83 -3.32
CA LEU A 28 4.69 -7.39 -4.69
C LEU A 28 3.90 -8.48 -5.42
N PRO A 29 2.88 -8.13 -6.23
CA PRO A 29 2.31 -9.13 -7.14
C PRO A 29 3.48 -9.73 -7.91
N ALA A 30 3.46 -11.04 -8.17
CA ALA A 30 4.56 -11.72 -8.86
C ALA A 30 4.96 -11.06 -10.20
N CYS A 31 4.09 -10.22 -10.76
CA CYS A 31 4.32 -9.47 -11.99
C CYS A 31 4.84 -8.03 -11.80
N ALA A 32 4.82 -7.43 -10.61
CA ALA A 32 5.37 -6.09 -10.37
C ALA A 32 6.79 -6.15 -9.76
N LEU A 33 7.69 -5.31 -10.26
CA LEU A 33 9.13 -5.38 -9.96
C LEU A 33 9.52 -4.70 -8.66
N SER A 34 9.31 -3.38 -8.51
CA SER A 34 9.89 -2.66 -7.37
C SER A 34 9.19 -1.36 -6.97
N GLY A 35 8.21 -0.87 -7.73
CA GLY A 35 7.59 0.43 -7.47
C GLY A 35 8.56 1.62 -7.68
N ALA A 36 8.03 2.84 -7.57
CA ALA A 36 8.81 4.07 -7.61
C ALA A 36 9.59 4.31 -6.30
N THR A 37 10.83 4.77 -6.40
CA THR A 37 11.66 5.02 -5.20
C THR A 37 11.47 6.44 -4.65
N SER A 38 11.00 7.36 -5.49
CA SER A 38 10.82 8.78 -5.15
C SER A 38 9.43 9.15 -4.62
N VAL A 39 8.40 8.37 -4.94
CA VAL A 39 7.00 8.67 -4.60
C VAL A 39 6.40 7.52 -3.82
N MET A 40 5.91 7.85 -2.61
CA MET A 40 5.23 6.93 -1.72
C MET A 40 3.76 7.34 -1.58
N ILE A 41 2.85 6.37 -1.68
CA ILE A 41 1.40 6.54 -1.52
C ILE A 41 1.00 5.74 -0.29
N GLY A 42 0.51 6.42 0.75
CA GLY A 42 0.16 5.80 2.03
C GLY A 42 1.26 4.90 2.64
N GLY A 43 2.54 5.25 2.40
CA GLY A 43 3.70 4.54 2.95
C GLY A 43 4.33 3.46 2.07
N GLN A 44 3.75 3.12 0.91
CA GLN A 44 4.37 2.20 -0.05
C GLN A 44 4.70 2.88 -1.39
N PRO A 45 5.70 2.36 -2.13
CA PRO A 45 6.08 2.85 -3.46
C PRO A 45 4.91 2.93 -4.44
N ALA A 46 4.76 4.05 -5.14
CA ALA A 46 3.77 4.20 -6.22
C ALA A 46 4.08 3.27 -7.40
N LEU A 47 3.07 2.83 -8.14
CA LEU A 47 3.24 1.99 -9.34
C LEU A 47 3.33 2.84 -10.61
N ARG A 48 4.43 2.69 -11.36
CA ARG A 48 4.62 3.26 -12.71
C ARG A 48 4.69 2.16 -13.76
N LEU A 49 4.64 2.55 -15.02
CA LEU A 49 4.64 1.62 -16.16
C LEU A 49 5.81 0.62 -16.15
N SER A 50 7.04 1.04 -15.82
CA SER A 50 8.19 0.10 -15.76
C SER A 50 8.04 -0.99 -14.72
N ASP A 51 7.29 -0.72 -13.65
CA ASP A 51 7.15 -1.69 -12.57
C ASP A 51 6.25 -2.84 -12.98
N VAL A 52 5.44 -2.69 -14.02
CA VAL A 52 4.34 -3.61 -14.36
C VAL A 52 4.48 -4.24 -15.73
N VAL A 53 5.65 -4.11 -16.37
CA VAL A 53 5.92 -4.64 -17.72
C VAL A 53 5.73 -6.16 -17.83
N ASN A 54 5.80 -6.88 -16.71
CA ASN A 54 5.57 -8.33 -16.67
C ASN A 54 4.11 -8.69 -16.35
N CYS A 55 3.26 -7.70 -16.05
CA CYS A 55 1.84 -7.91 -15.80
C CYS A 55 1.08 -8.00 -17.14
N PRO A 56 -0.02 -8.76 -17.20
CA PRO A 56 -0.87 -8.80 -18.38
C PRO A 56 -1.40 -7.40 -18.72
N PRO A 57 -1.25 -6.90 -19.96
CA PRO A 57 -1.66 -5.56 -20.33
C PRO A 57 -3.18 -5.34 -20.27
N GLU A 58 -3.96 -6.42 -20.36
CA GLU A 58 -5.43 -6.42 -20.18
C GLU A 58 -5.85 -5.94 -18.77
N LEU A 59 -4.94 -6.05 -17.80
CA LEU A 59 -5.21 -5.83 -16.37
C LEU A 59 -4.77 -4.46 -15.87
N TYR A 60 -4.19 -3.61 -16.72
CA TYR A 60 -3.87 -2.25 -16.32
C TYR A 60 -4.13 -1.24 -17.43
N GLU A 61 -4.41 -0.01 -17.02
CA GLU A 61 -4.58 1.14 -17.90
C GLU A 61 -3.46 2.14 -17.64
N ILE A 62 -2.91 2.69 -18.72
CA ILE A 62 -1.87 3.70 -18.64
C ILE A 62 -2.56 5.05 -18.46
N VAL A 63 -2.13 5.80 -17.44
CA VAL A 63 -2.64 7.15 -17.18
C VAL A 63 -1.58 8.16 -17.64
N PRO A 64 -1.70 8.71 -18.86
CA PRO A 64 -0.66 9.54 -19.46
C PRO A 64 -0.63 10.98 -18.94
N SER A 65 -1.51 11.35 -18.02
CA SER A 65 -1.56 12.69 -17.43
C SER A 65 -0.68 12.84 -16.18
N ILE A 66 -0.31 11.72 -15.54
CA ILE A 66 0.45 11.71 -14.29
C ILE A 66 1.73 10.90 -14.47
N PHE A 67 2.87 11.52 -14.15
CA PHE A 67 4.19 10.92 -14.30
C PHE A 67 4.93 10.81 -12.98
N ILE A 68 5.58 9.68 -12.78
CA ILE A 68 6.50 9.41 -11.68
C ILE A 68 7.82 8.92 -12.28
N GLU A 69 8.91 9.61 -11.95
CA GLU A 69 10.26 9.30 -12.48
C GLU A 69 10.32 9.27 -14.02
N GLY A 70 9.57 10.18 -14.67
CA GLY A 70 9.53 10.31 -16.13
C GLY A 70 8.69 9.24 -16.83
N GLN A 71 7.93 8.43 -16.09
CA GLN A 71 7.08 7.37 -16.62
C GLN A 71 5.63 7.57 -16.17
N PRO A 72 4.65 7.23 -17.03
CA PRO A 72 3.25 7.33 -16.64
C PRO A 72 2.95 6.32 -15.53
N ILE A 73 1.99 6.68 -14.67
CA ILE A 73 1.43 5.74 -13.71
C ILE A 73 0.49 4.75 -14.41
N VAL A 74 0.08 3.72 -13.68
CA VAL A 74 -0.87 2.73 -14.17
C VAL A 74 -1.98 2.48 -13.17
N HIS A 75 -3.19 2.22 -13.68
CA HIS A 75 -4.33 1.75 -12.90
C HIS A 75 -4.64 0.30 -13.26
N PHE A 76 -4.39 -0.61 -12.33
CA PHE A 76 -4.81 -1.99 -12.38
C PHE A 76 -6.28 -2.20 -12.11
N ARG A 77 -6.85 -3.05 -12.96
CA ARG A 77 -8.16 -3.65 -12.78
C ARG A 77 -8.03 -5.05 -12.24
N SER A 78 -9.02 -5.43 -11.42
CA SER A 78 -9.20 -6.82 -11.04
C SER A 78 -9.73 -7.60 -12.23
N GLY A 79 -9.16 -8.76 -12.52
CA GLY A 79 -9.54 -9.54 -13.68
C GLY A 79 -8.83 -10.89 -13.79
N ALA A 80 -9.43 -11.77 -14.60
CA ALA A 80 -8.88 -13.06 -14.98
C ALA A 80 -8.31 -12.96 -16.40
N THR A 81 -7.09 -13.46 -16.60
CA THR A 81 -6.45 -13.59 -17.92
C THR A 81 -5.91 -15.00 -18.11
N GLU A 82 -5.50 -15.33 -19.32
CA GLU A 82 -4.81 -16.59 -19.62
C GLU A 82 -3.53 -16.79 -18.79
N LYS A 83 -2.91 -15.70 -18.31
CA LYS A 83 -1.67 -15.71 -17.50
C LYS A 83 -1.91 -15.79 -16.00
N GLY A 84 -3.16 -15.70 -15.56
CA GLY A 84 -3.53 -15.71 -14.14
C GLY A 84 -4.66 -14.76 -13.76
N ASN A 85 -5.06 -14.86 -12.50
CA ASN A 85 -6.08 -14.01 -11.88
C ASN A 85 -5.40 -12.95 -11.03
N CYS A 86 -5.73 -11.68 -11.27
CA CYS A 86 -5.25 -10.57 -10.47
C CYS A 86 -6.40 -9.86 -9.75
N THR A 87 -6.16 -9.54 -8.48
CA THR A 87 -7.01 -8.64 -7.71
C THR A 87 -6.26 -7.34 -7.50
N SER A 88 -6.92 -6.22 -7.70
CA SER A 88 -6.40 -4.88 -7.43
C SER A 88 -7.22 -4.19 -6.35
N LYS A 89 -6.52 -3.44 -5.52
CA LYS A 89 -7.06 -2.48 -4.56
C LYS A 89 -6.48 -1.11 -4.90
N GLY A 90 -6.94 -0.08 -4.22
CA GLY A 90 -6.34 1.25 -4.27
C GLY A 90 -6.31 1.84 -2.88
N GLU A 91 -5.39 2.77 -2.67
CA GLU A 91 -5.27 3.56 -1.46
C GLU A 91 -6.39 4.62 -1.44
N ALA A 92 -7.19 4.63 -0.38
CA ALA A 92 -8.43 5.42 -0.32
C ALA A 92 -8.22 6.90 0.01
N SER A 93 -7.06 7.29 0.54
CA SER A 93 -6.75 8.67 0.92
C SER A 93 -6.18 9.52 -0.22
N VAL A 94 -5.60 8.88 -1.24
CA VAL A 94 -4.99 9.52 -2.40
C VAL A 94 -5.72 9.08 -3.67
N THR A 95 -6.17 10.05 -4.45
CA THR A 95 -6.82 9.79 -5.74
C THR A 95 -5.98 10.33 -6.89
N MET A 96 -5.92 9.57 -7.99
CA MET A 96 -5.28 9.93 -9.25
C MET A 96 -6.35 9.88 -10.34
N GLU A 97 -6.61 11.01 -11.01
CA GLU A 97 -7.72 11.15 -11.99
C GLU A 97 -9.11 10.72 -11.49
N GLY A 98 -9.36 10.83 -10.17
CA GLY A 98 -10.64 10.44 -9.57
C GLY A 98 -10.75 8.96 -9.23
N GLU A 99 -9.74 8.15 -9.52
CA GLU A 99 -9.64 6.77 -9.04
C GLU A 99 -8.67 6.68 -7.85
N ALA A 100 -8.88 5.69 -6.98
CA ALA A 100 -7.99 5.44 -5.85
C ALA A 100 -6.60 5.08 -6.36
N ALA A 101 -5.58 5.78 -5.85
CA ALA A 101 -4.23 5.62 -6.32
C ALA A 101 -3.67 4.26 -5.91
N GLN A 102 -2.87 3.64 -6.77
CA GLN A 102 -2.37 2.30 -6.54
C GLN A 102 -0.88 2.29 -6.24
N ARG A 103 -0.53 1.52 -5.22
CA ARG A 103 0.84 1.35 -4.76
C ARG A 103 1.27 -0.11 -4.81
N THR A 104 2.55 -0.31 -4.59
CA THR A 104 3.14 -1.63 -4.43
C THR A 104 2.40 -2.42 -3.34
N GLY A 105 1.96 -3.63 -3.68
CA GLY A 105 1.19 -4.51 -2.79
C GLY A 105 -0.33 -4.39 -2.93
N ASP A 106 -0.85 -3.35 -3.59
CA ASP A 106 -2.31 -3.23 -3.84
C ASP A 106 -2.81 -4.21 -4.91
N VAL A 107 -1.89 -4.74 -5.71
CA VAL A 107 -2.19 -5.71 -6.77
C VAL A 107 -1.63 -7.05 -6.33
N ALA A 108 -2.43 -8.10 -6.43
CA ALA A 108 -2.03 -9.47 -6.16
C ALA A 108 -2.43 -10.34 -7.34
N CYS A 109 -1.44 -10.88 -8.04
CA CYS A 109 -1.62 -11.76 -9.19
C CYS A 109 -1.22 -13.19 -8.83
N LYS A 110 -2.12 -14.13 -9.10
CA LYS A 110 -1.87 -15.56 -9.01
C LYS A 110 -1.81 -16.14 -10.42
N SER A 111 -0.64 -16.64 -10.83
CA SER A 111 -0.53 -17.45 -12.05
C SER A 111 -1.31 -18.74 -11.89
N ASN A 112 -1.92 -19.19 -12.99
CA ASN A 112 -2.53 -20.50 -13.12
C ASN A 112 -1.45 -21.56 -13.35
#